data_AF-A0A1X3IWD6-F1
#
_entry.id   AF-A0A1X3IWD6-F1
#
_cell.length_a   1.000
_cell.length_b   1.000
_cell.length_c   1.000
_cell.angle_alpha   90.00
_cell.angle_beta   90.00
_cell.angle_gamma   90.00
#
_symmetry.space_group_name_H-M   'P 1'
#
loop_
_entity.id
_entity.type
_entity.pdbx_description
1 polymer ?
#
loop_
_entity_poly.entity_id
_entity_poly.type
_entity_poly.pdbx_seq_one_letter_code
_entity_poly.pdbx_strand_id
1 'polypeptide(L)'
;MRTVARRSIQTIERRTQLVSSFVDSNTANEFFVRRLSDRVSPARQLFIVTLNNEVRDGDVIPFAEIAMNKEKLRYVVKPADQYPQYVSSNLLKKIEAAIALYMQKNYREINYH
;
A
#
# COMPACT_ATOMS: atom_id res chain seq x y z
N MET A 1 20.27 13.79 -4.62
CA MET A 1 19.95 12.78 -3.59
C MET A 1 18.42 12.62 -3.56
N ARG A 2 17.87 11.46 -3.91
CA ARG A 2 16.42 11.22 -3.84
C ARG A 2 16.11 10.70 -2.43
N THR A 3 15.28 11.41 -1.66
CA THR A 3 15.02 11.06 -0.26
C THR A 3 14.14 9.81 -0.17
N VAL A 4 14.61 8.80 0.56
CA VAL A 4 13.81 7.61 0.91
C VAL A 4 12.63 8.06 1.77
N ALA A 5 11.42 7.66 1.39
CA ALA A 5 10.22 7.97 2.16
C ALA A 5 10.26 7.18 3.47
N ARG A 6 9.83 7.81 4.56
CA ARG A 6 9.80 7.20 5.90
C ARG A 6 8.51 7.55 6.60
N ARG A 7 8.01 6.62 7.41
CA ARG A 7 6.85 6.80 8.30
C ARG A 7 7.20 6.19 9.65
N SER A 8 6.84 6.85 10.74
CA SER A 8 7.02 6.22 12.05
C SER A 8 6.15 4.97 12.18
N ILE A 9 6.65 3.93 12.85
CA ILE A 9 5.87 2.71 13.12
C ILE A 9 4.57 3.03 13.85
N GLN A 10 4.61 3.99 14.79
CA GLN A 10 3.41 4.47 15.49
C GLN A 10 2.35 5.02 14.53
N THR A 11 2.76 5.68 13.44
CA THR A 11 1.82 6.15 12.41
C THR A 11 1.21 4.98 11.65
N ILE A 12 2.04 4.00 11.26
CA ILE A 12 1.56 2.78 10.59
C ILE A 12 0.52 2.08 11.46
N GLU A 13 0.83 1.81 12.72
CA GLU A 13 -0.04 1.05 13.62
C GLU A 13 -1.32 1.81 14.01
N ARG A 14 -1.23 3.11 14.31
CA ARG A 14 -2.38 3.86 14.86
C ARG A 14 -3.26 4.49 13.80
N ARG A 15 -2.72 4.77 12.61
CA ARG A 15 -3.42 5.55 11.57
C ARG A 15 -3.76 4.73 10.35
N THR A 16 -3.32 3.47 10.27
CA THR A 16 -3.64 2.60 9.14
C THR A 16 -4.33 1.32 9.58
N GLN A 17 -5.08 0.72 8.66
CA GLN A 17 -5.75 -0.55 8.86
C GLN A 17 -5.23 -1.55 7.82
N LEU A 18 -4.85 -2.75 8.26
CA LEU A 18 -4.47 -3.83 7.36
C LEU A 18 -5.69 -4.28 6.54
N VAL A 19 -5.55 -4.29 5.21
CA VAL A 19 -6.62 -4.70 4.30
C VAL A 19 -6.29 -5.95 3.50
N SER A 20 -5.00 -6.26 3.33
CA SER A 20 -4.53 -7.49 2.69
C SER A 20 -3.08 -7.77 3.07
N SER A 21 -2.71 -9.05 3.10
CA SER A 21 -1.33 -9.51 3.14
C SER A 21 -1.11 -10.60 2.10
N PHE A 22 0.10 -10.70 1.58
CA PHE A 22 0.50 -11.80 0.71
C PHE A 22 2.01 -11.99 0.71
N VAL A 23 2.46 -13.23 0.51
CA VAL A 23 3.86 -13.56 0.30
C VAL A 23 4.18 -13.47 -1.18
N ASP A 24 5.26 -12.76 -1.52
CA ASP A 24 5.79 -12.74 -2.87
C ASP A 24 6.74 -13.93 -3.08
N SER A 25 6.41 -14.79 -4.03
CA SER A 25 7.17 -16.02 -4.31
C SER A 25 8.59 -15.75 -4.82
N ASN A 26 8.84 -14.59 -5.42
CA ASN A 26 10.16 -14.26 -5.96
C ASN A 26 11.13 -13.78 -4.86
N THR A 27 10.62 -13.03 -3.89
CA THR A 27 11.44 -12.42 -2.84
C THR A 27 11.31 -13.11 -1.49
N ALA A 28 10.36 -14.06 -1.35
CA ALA A 28 9.94 -14.68 -0.10
C ALA A 28 9.50 -13.68 1.00
N ASN A 29 9.35 -12.40 0.65
CA ASN A 29 8.90 -11.38 1.58
C ASN A 29 7.38 -11.36 1.65
N GLU A 30 6.86 -11.18 2.86
CA GLU A 30 5.45 -10.85 3.06
C GLU A 30 5.24 -9.35 2.92
N PHE A 31 4.23 -8.97 2.13
CA PHE A 31 3.82 -7.60 1.92
C PHE A 31 2.48 -7.35 2.60
N PHE A 32 2.37 -6.18 3.23
CA PHE A 32 1.17 -5.72 3.88
C PHE A 32 0.62 -4.50 3.16
N VAL A 33 -0.61 -4.61 2.68
CA VAL A 33 -1.37 -3.49 2.13
C VAL A 33 -2.25 -2.94 3.24
N ARG A 34 -2.03 -1.67 3.58
CA ARG A 34 -2.78 -0.95 4.61
C ARG A 34 -3.45 0.27 4.02
N ARG A 35 -4.66 0.59 4.48
CA ARG A 35 -5.33 1.87 4.14
C ARG A 35 -5.13 2.89 5.25
N LEU A 36 -5.13 4.18 4.92
CA LEU A 36 -5.19 5.24 5.91
C LEU A 36 -6.61 5.30 6.52
N SER A 37 -6.70 5.15 7.84
CA SER A 37 -7.99 5.02 8.56
C SER A 37 -8.86 6.27 8.45
N ASP A 38 -8.24 7.46 8.48
CA ASP A 38 -8.93 8.76 8.45
C ASP A 38 -9.57 9.10 7.10
N ARG A 39 -9.26 8.33 6.03
CA ARG A 39 -9.85 8.54 4.71
C ARG A 39 -11.13 7.72 4.58
N VAL A 40 -12.27 8.38 4.71
CA VAL A 40 -13.59 7.74 4.60
C VAL A 40 -14.19 7.82 3.20
N SER A 41 -13.79 8.79 2.38
CA SER A 41 -14.32 8.97 1.02
C SER A 41 -13.77 7.91 0.05
N PRO A 42 -14.61 7.14 -0.66
CA PRO A 42 -14.15 6.15 -1.64
C PRO A 42 -13.27 6.76 -2.72
N ALA A 43 -13.57 8.01 -3.11
CA ALA A 43 -12.88 8.73 -4.18
C ALA A 43 -11.52 9.32 -3.76
N ARG A 44 -11.13 9.21 -2.48
CA ARG A 44 -9.89 9.77 -1.91
C ARG A 44 -9.29 8.83 -0.87
N GLN A 45 -8.99 7.61 -1.28
CA GLN A 45 -8.30 6.64 -0.44
C GLN A 45 -6.78 6.76 -0.57
N LEU A 46 -6.06 6.42 0.48
CA LEU A 46 -4.61 6.32 0.49
C LEU A 46 -4.21 4.97 1.07
N PHE A 47 -3.33 4.28 0.36
CA PHE A 47 -2.78 2.99 0.75
C PHE A 47 -1.28 3.11 0.97
N ILE A 48 -0.80 2.38 1.97
CA ILE A 48 0.62 2.16 2.25
C ILE A 48 0.87 0.66 2.08
N VAL A 49 1.93 0.33 1.35
CA VAL A 49 2.45 -1.02 1.25
C VAL A 49 3.75 -1.07 2.02
N THR A 50 3.89 -2.02 2.94
CA THR A 50 5.15 -2.27 3.66
C THR A 50 5.54 -3.72 3.51
N LEU A 51 6.80 -4.04 3.78
CA LEU A 51 7.19 -5.40 4.08
C LEU A 51 6.73 -5.74 5.50
N ASN A 52 6.53 -7.02 5.79
CA ASN A 52 6.41 -7.52 7.15
C ASN A 52 7.82 -7.64 7.74
N ASN A 53 8.32 -6.53 8.28
CA ASN A 53 9.54 -6.51 9.08
C ASN A 53 9.17 -6.22 10.54
N GLU A 54 9.77 -6.95 11.48
CA GLU A 54 9.61 -6.69 12.92
C GLU A 54 10.29 -5.36 13.31
N VAL A 55 9.70 -4.24 12.92
CA VAL A 55 10.13 -2.91 13.38
C VAL A 55 9.41 -2.63 14.68
N ARG A 56 10.12 -2.75 15.81
CA ARG A 56 9.57 -2.51 17.16
C ARG A 56 9.60 -1.04 17.59
N ASP A 57 10.53 -0.27 17.02
CA ASP A 57 10.63 1.18 17.24
C ASP A 57 11.30 1.86 16.03
N GLY A 58 10.97 3.13 15.79
CA GLY A 58 11.55 3.96 14.73
C GLY A 58 10.73 4.08 13.44
N ASP A 59 11.45 4.20 12.32
CA ASP A 59 10.89 4.48 11.00
C ASP A 59 10.73 3.22 10.15
N VAL A 60 9.57 3.08 9.54
CA VAL A 60 9.26 2.14 8.46
C VAL A 60 9.46 2.82 7.12
N ILE A 61 10.22 2.19 6.24
CA ILE A 61 10.33 2.58 4.85
C ILE A 61 9.19 1.86 4.10
N PRO A 62 8.18 2.59 3.57
CA PRO A 62 7.13 1.96 2.80
C PRO A 62 7.71 1.43 1.49
N PHE A 63 7.23 0.25 1.07
CA PHE A 63 7.47 -0.24 -0.28
C PHE A 63 6.79 0.66 -1.31
N ALA A 64 5.54 1.04 -1.06
CA ALA A 64 4.78 1.93 -1.92
C ALA A 64 3.79 2.78 -1.13
N GLU A 65 3.43 3.94 -1.66
CA GLU A 65 2.25 4.68 -1.24
C GLU A 65 1.39 4.93 -2.48
N ILE A 66 0.11 4.61 -2.40
CA ILE A 66 -0.80 4.62 -3.55
C ILE A 66 -2.02 5.43 -3.18
N ALA A 67 -2.23 6.54 -3.88
CA ALA A 67 -3.45 7.32 -3.78
C ALA A 67 -4.46 6.80 -4.80
N MET A 68 -5.73 6.76 -4.40
CA MET A 68 -6.84 6.47 -5.29
C MET A 68 -7.73 7.69 -5.43
N ASN A 69 -7.81 8.19 -6.66
CA ASN A 69 -8.57 9.36 -7.02
C ASN A 69 -9.52 9.00 -8.15
N LYS A 70 -10.84 9.09 -7.92
CA LYS A 70 -11.87 8.80 -8.93
C LYS A 70 -11.55 7.51 -9.71
N GLU A 71 -11.34 6.41 -8.98
CA GLU A 71 -11.03 5.06 -9.51
C GLU A 71 -9.64 4.87 -10.15
N LYS A 72 -8.82 5.91 -10.20
CA LYS A 72 -7.43 5.79 -10.71
C LYS A 72 -6.45 5.62 -9.56
N LEU A 73 -5.62 4.57 -9.64
CA LEU A 73 -4.48 4.36 -8.75
C LEU A 73 -3.29 5.20 -9.22
N ARG A 74 -2.64 5.87 -8.26
CA ARG A 74 -1.43 6.65 -8.51
C ARG A 74 -0.41 6.39 -7.40
N TYR A 75 0.78 5.96 -7.80
CA TYR A 75 1.92 5.85 -6.88
C TYR A 75 2.39 7.26 -6.47
N VAL A 76 2.28 7.55 -5.18
CA VAL A 76 2.83 8.73 -4.50
C VAL A 76 4.27 8.45 -4.10
N VAL A 77 4.52 7.26 -3.54
CA VAL A 77 5.86 6.71 -3.32
C VAL A 77 6.01 5.50 -4.22
N LYS A 78 7.02 5.54 -5.08
CA LYS A 78 7.28 4.49 -6.07
C LYS A 78 8.16 3.40 -5.48
N PRO A 79 7.82 2.12 -5.68
CA PRO A 79 8.66 0.98 -5.29
C PRO A 79 10.10 1.05 -5.75
N ALA A 80 10.33 1.47 -7.00
CA ALA A 80 11.67 1.57 -7.58
C ALA A 80 12.58 2.57 -6.86
N ASP A 81 11.99 3.55 -6.16
CA ASP A 81 12.75 4.56 -5.40
C ASP A 81 13.05 4.11 -3.96
N GLN A 82 12.39 3.05 -3.47
CA GLN A 82 12.51 2.56 -2.09
C GLN A 82 13.22 1.21 -2.02
N TYR A 83 12.77 0.24 -2.83
CA TYR A 83 13.26 -1.13 -2.87
C TYR A 83 13.37 -1.64 -4.32
N PRO A 84 14.27 -1.06 -5.15
CA PRO A 84 14.39 -1.42 -6.56
C PRO A 84 14.59 -2.93 -6.80
N GLN A 85 15.27 -3.62 -5.89
CA GLN A 85 15.56 -5.05 -5.96
C GLN A 85 14.33 -5.96 -5.84
N TYR A 86 13.22 -5.47 -5.28
CA TYR A 86 11.99 -6.25 -5.11
C TYR A 86 10.94 -5.91 -6.19
N VAL A 87 11.18 -4.90 -7.02
CA VAL A 87 10.20 -4.47 -8.02
C VAL A 87 10.07 -5.52 -9.11
N SER A 88 8.88 -6.09 -9.24
CA SER A 88 8.49 -6.92 -10.37
C SER A 88 7.09 -6.59 -10.81
N SER A 89 6.79 -6.74 -12.11
CA SER A 89 5.46 -6.49 -12.66
C SER A 89 4.38 -7.35 -11.99
N ASN A 90 4.72 -8.58 -11.61
CA ASN A 90 3.82 -9.48 -10.89
C ASN A 90 3.49 -8.95 -9.49
N LEU A 91 4.50 -8.47 -8.74
CA LEU A 91 4.30 -7.90 -7.40
C LEU A 91 3.40 -6.65 -7.47
N LEU A 92 3.65 -5.75 -8.43
CA LEU A 92 2.82 -4.55 -8.60
C LEU A 92 1.36 -4.91 -8.91
N LYS A 93 1.13 -5.90 -9.78
CA LYS A 93 -0.23 -6.40 -10.08
C LYS A 93 -0.91 -7.00 -8.86
N LYS A 94 -0.19 -7.74 -8.00
CA LYS A 94 -0.75 -8.27 -6.74
C LYS A 94 -1.19 -7.16 -5.79
N ILE A 95 -0.37 -6.11 -5.66
CA ILE A 95 -0.71 -4.93 -4.85
C ILE A 95 -1.98 -4.24 -5.39
N GLU A 96 -2.01 -3.96 -6.69
CA GLU A 96 -3.15 -3.29 -7.33
C GLU A 96 -4.42 -4.12 -7.24
N ALA A 97 -4.34 -5.44 -7.41
CA ALA A 97 -5.45 -6.37 -7.24
C ALA A 97 -5.97 -6.38 -5.79
N ALA A 98 -5.08 -6.40 -4.79
CA ALA A 98 -5.46 -6.33 -3.38
C ALA A 98 -6.22 -5.03 -3.05
N ILE A 99 -5.76 -3.90 -3.59
CA ILE A 99 -6.44 -2.61 -3.44
C ILE A 99 -7.79 -2.61 -4.15
N ALA A 100 -7.86 -3.10 -5.39
CA ALA A 100 -9.10 -3.18 -6.16
C ALA A 100 -10.15 -4.05 -5.46
N LEU A 101 -9.75 -5.22 -4.94
CA LEU A 101 -10.63 -6.11 -4.16
C LEU A 101 -11.15 -5.42 -2.90
N TYR A 102 -10.28 -4.71 -2.17
CA TYR A 102 -10.71 -3.94 -1.01
C TYR A 102 -11.76 -2.88 -1.38
N MET A 103 -11.52 -2.09 -2.43
CA MET A 103 -12.48 -1.06 -2.84
C MET A 103 -13.80 -1.66 -3.30
N GLN A 104 -13.73 -2.72 -4.08
CA GLN A 104 -14.89 -3.42 -4.59
C GLN A 104 -15.74 -3.99 -3.44
N LYS A 105 -15.11 -4.50 -2.37
CA LYS A 105 -15.85 -5.05 -1.22
C LYS A 105 -16.50 -3.96 -0.36
N ASN A 106 -15.87 -2.79 -0.23
CA ASN A 106 -16.26 -1.80 0.78
C ASN A 106 -17.02 -0.58 0.21
N TYR A 107 -16.98 -0.35 -1.10
CA TYR A 107 -17.53 0.86 -1.72
C TYR A 107 -18.37 0.57 -2.97
N ARG A 108 -18.92 -0.64 -3.09
CA ARG A 108 -19.73 -1.12 -4.23
C ARG A 108 -21.15 -0.54 -4.30
N GLU A 109 -21.27 0.79 -4.18
CA GLU A 109 -22.36 1.56 -4.78
C GLU A 109 -21.79 2.50 -5.85
N ILE A 110 -20.90 1.99 -6.68
CA ILE A 110 -20.53 2.65 -7.92
C ILE A 110 -21.05 1.75 -9.03
N ASN A 111 -22.23 2.11 -9.54
CA ASN A 111 -22.84 1.49 -10.72
C ASN A 111 -21.88 1.65 -11.90
N TYR A 112 -21.41 0.53 -12.44
CA TYR A 112 -20.77 0.50 -13.74
C TYR A 112 -21.88 0.37 -14.78
N HIS A 113 -22.05 1.40 -15.62
CA HIS A 113 -22.78 1.32 -16.88
C HIS A 113 -21.82 0.88 -18.00
#